data_AF-A0A1S3E2C3-F1
#
_entry.id   AF-A0A1S3E2C3-F1
#
_cell.length_a   1.000
_cell.length_b   1.000
_cell.length_c   1.000
_cell.angle_alpha   90.00
_cell.angle_beta   90.00
_cell.angle_gamma   90.00
#
_symmetry.space_group_name_H-M   'P 1'
#
loop_
_entity.id
_entity.type
_entity.pdbx_description
1 polymer ?
#
loop_
_entity_poly.entity_id
_entity_poly.type
_entity_poly.pdbx_seq_one_letter_code
_entity_poly.pdbx_strand_id
1 'polypeptide(L)'
;MTVKEFLRCKACREKGIADPLGSVLGGQARNVGLLVSQCVVNLPPHLLPHLYGALFDEVYWAIGDELTEDLWNSFQFKHYIILSKIYKLKNAEQKRKLSNDSDEEIMYIKPDDKIFHKLCLWSFHFPLQTQQVAPREASLDDS
;
A
#
# COMPACT_ATOMS: atom_id res chain seq x y z
N MET A 1 11.38 11.58 10.92
CA MET A 1 11.17 10.17 10.53
C MET A 1 10.80 10.15 9.06
N THR A 2 11.62 9.53 8.21
CA THR A 2 11.34 9.41 6.77
C THR A 2 10.39 8.24 6.49
N VAL A 3 9.75 8.24 5.32
CA VAL A 3 8.87 7.11 4.91
C VAL A 3 9.65 5.79 4.89
N LYS A 4 10.92 5.81 4.45
CA LYS A 4 11.78 4.62 4.41
C LYS A 4 12.03 4.06 5.81
N GLU A 5 12.37 4.92 6.77
CA GLU A 5 12.54 4.53 8.18
C GLU A 5 11.24 3.96 8.75
N PHE A 6 10.11 4.61 8.46
CA PHE A 6 8.80 4.15 8.92
C PHE A 6 8.48 2.74 8.43
N LEU A 7 8.64 2.48 7.13
CA LEU A 7 8.37 1.16 6.56
C LEU A 7 9.29 0.09 7.14
N ARG A 8 10.59 0.40 7.33
CA ARG A 8 11.52 -0.52 8.01
C ARG A 8 11.07 -0.84 9.42
N CYS A 9 10.77 0.18 10.23
CA CYS A 9 10.32 -0.03 11.61
C CYS A 9 9.05 -0.88 11.72
N LYS A 10 8.11 -0.73 10.77
CA LYS A 10 6.88 -1.55 10.74
C LYS A 10 7.16 -2.99 10.32
N ALA A 11 8.01 -3.19 9.31
CA ALA A 11 8.34 -4.51 8.80
C ALA A 11 9.28 -5.33 9.71
N CYS A 12 10.06 -4.71 10.60
CA CYS A 12 10.90 -5.42 11.58
C CYS A 12 10.12 -6.41 12.47
N ARG A 13 8.80 -6.28 12.54
CA ARG A 13 7.92 -7.15 13.32
C ARG A 13 7.48 -8.40 12.57
N GLU A 14 7.72 -8.46 11.26
CA GLU A 14 7.25 -9.52 10.37
C GLU A 14 8.42 -10.40 9.92
N LYS A 15 8.34 -11.71 10.18
CA LYS A 15 9.41 -12.66 9.85
C LYS A 15 9.50 -12.83 8.31
N GLY A 16 10.70 -12.73 7.76
CA GLY A 16 10.96 -12.96 6.33
C GLY A 16 10.74 -11.76 5.42
N ILE A 17 10.27 -10.61 5.94
CA ILE A 17 10.03 -9.39 5.13
C ILE A 17 11.05 -8.28 5.41
N ALA A 18 11.67 -8.30 6.58
CA ALA A 18 12.71 -7.34 6.94
C ALA A 18 13.88 -7.33 5.94
N ASP A 19 14.34 -8.52 5.49
CA ASP A 19 15.49 -8.62 4.59
C ASP A 19 15.16 -8.18 3.14
N PRO A 20 14.06 -8.65 2.51
CA PRO A 20 13.64 -8.13 1.20
C PRO A 20 13.40 -6.63 1.21
N LEU A 21 12.68 -6.12 2.21
CA LEU A 21 12.42 -4.68 2.33
C LEU A 21 13.70 -3.90 2.60
N GLY A 22 14.62 -4.44 3.41
CA GLY A 22 15.93 -3.85 3.69
C GLY A 22 16.75 -3.64 2.42
N SER A 23 16.76 -4.65 1.54
CA SER A 23 17.43 -4.62 0.23
C SER A 23 16.84 -3.57 -0.71
N VAL A 24 15.51 -3.59 -0.87
CA VAL A 24 14.75 -2.67 -1.75
C VAL A 24 14.86 -1.22 -1.27
N LEU A 25 14.74 -0.96 0.03
CA LEU A 25 14.88 0.39 0.59
C LEU A 25 16.32 0.85 0.81
N GLY A 26 17.29 -0.05 0.62
CA GLY A 26 18.73 0.20 0.80
C GLY A 26 19.44 0.32 -0.54
N GLY A 27 20.26 -0.69 -0.87
CA GLY A 27 21.14 -0.67 -2.04
C GLY A 27 20.42 -0.53 -3.38
N GLN A 28 19.16 -0.96 -3.47
CA GLN A 28 18.36 -0.86 -4.69
C GLN A 28 17.40 0.33 -4.71
N ALA A 29 17.44 1.22 -3.70
CA ALA A 29 16.42 2.26 -3.52
C ALA A 29 16.26 3.24 -4.69
N ARG A 30 17.24 3.33 -5.59
CA ARG A 30 17.18 4.15 -6.81
C ARG A 30 16.23 3.58 -7.86
N ASN A 31 15.98 2.27 -7.82
CA ASN A 31 15.15 1.55 -8.80
C ASN A 31 13.77 1.18 -8.24
N VAL A 32 13.32 1.88 -7.20
CA VAL A 32 12.09 1.53 -6.46
C VAL A 32 11.11 2.68 -6.50
N GLY A 33 9.96 2.46 -7.13
CA GLY A 33 8.84 3.38 -7.10
C GLY A 33 7.97 3.16 -5.85
N LEU A 34 7.55 4.25 -5.20
CA LEU A 34 6.54 4.18 -4.14
C LEU A 34 5.18 4.57 -4.73
N LEU A 35 4.28 3.59 -4.85
CA LEU A 35 2.93 3.80 -5.34
C LEU A 35 1.96 3.92 -4.17
N VAL A 36 1.46 5.13 -3.94
CA VAL A 36 0.42 5.40 -2.95
C VAL A 36 -0.91 5.56 -3.67
N SER A 37 -1.78 4.56 -3.55
CA SER A 37 -3.09 4.59 -4.20
C SER A 37 -4.18 4.82 -3.15
N GLN A 38 -4.87 5.95 -3.27
CA GLN A 38 -6.10 6.23 -2.51
C GLN A 38 -7.20 6.54 -3.52
N CYS A 39 -8.32 5.81 -3.41
CA CYS A 39 -9.45 5.97 -4.31
C CYS A 39 -10.69 6.37 -3.50
N VAL A 40 -11.54 7.20 -4.09
CA VAL A 40 -12.89 7.44 -3.56
C VAL A 40 -13.76 6.20 -3.79
N VAL A 41 -14.64 5.90 -2.85
CA VAL A 41 -15.50 4.69 -2.89
C VAL A 41 -16.46 4.64 -4.08
N ASN A 42 -16.70 5.78 -4.74
CA ASN A 42 -17.62 5.92 -5.85
C ASN A 42 -16.95 5.87 -7.24
N LEU A 43 -15.63 5.63 -7.31
CA LEU A 43 -14.96 5.53 -8.60
C LEU A 43 -15.34 4.20 -9.29
N PRO A 44 -15.83 4.23 -10.54
CA PRO A 44 -16.13 3.02 -11.27
C PRO A 44 -14.87 2.13 -11.46
N PRO A 45 -14.94 0.82 -11.17
CA PRO A 45 -13.76 -0.06 -11.25
C PRO A 45 -13.12 -0.14 -12.64
N HIS A 46 -13.91 0.03 -13.70
CA HIS A 46 -13.41 -0.03 -15.08
C HIS A 46 -12.46 1.13 -15.44
N LEU A 47 -12.45 2.23 -14.66
CA LEU A 47 -11.52 3.34 -14.88
C LEU A 47 -10.13 3.05 -14.29
N LEU A 48 -10.01 2.13 -13.34
CA LEU A 48 -8.75 1.85 -12.64
C LEU A 48 -7.64 1.38 -13.59
N PRO A 49 -7.87 0.46 -14.54
CA PRO A 49 -6.87 0.10 -15.54
C PRO A 49 -6.38 1.30 -16.37
N HIS A 50 -7.29 2.21 -16.75
CA HIS A 50 -6.93 3.41 -17.52
C HIS A 50 -6.10 4.39 -16.69
N LEU A 51 -6.42 4.56 -15.39
CA LEU A 51 -5.64 5.39 -14.49
C LEU A 51 -4.22 4.85 -14.30
N TYR A 52 -4.07 3.53 -14.13
CA TYR A 52 -2.75 2.91 -14.06
C TYR A 52 -2.00 3.03 -15.39
N GLY A 53 -2.67 2.83 -16.52
CA GLY A 53 -2.08 3.03 -17.85
C GLY A 53 -1.52 4.44 -18.00
N ALA A 54 -2.34 5.45 -17.77
CA ALA A 54 -1.92 6.85 -17.86
C ALA A 54 -0.75 7.18 -16.90
N LEU A 55 -0.78 6.68 -15.67
CA LEU A 55 0.31 6.87 -14.70
C LEU A 55 1.62 6.27 -15.21
N PHE A 56 1.60 5.04 -15.74
CA PHE A 56 2.82 4.40 -16.25
C PHE A 56 3.28 5.01 -17.57
N ASP A 57 2.36 5.52 -18.39
CA ASP A 57 2.70 6.29 -19.58
C ASP A 57 3.42 7.59 -19.20
N GLU A 58 2.96 8.32 -18.17
CA GLU A 58 3.65 9.50 -17.65
C GLU A 58 5.05 9.18 -17.14
N VAL A 59 5.21 8.09 -16.38
CA VAL A 59 6.55 7.63 -15.93
C VAL A 59 7.43 7.27 -17.13
N TYR A 60 6.86 6.63 -18.16
CA TYR A 60 7.59 6.27 -19.36
C TYR A 60 8.00 7.49 -20.20
N TRP A 61 7.13 8.49 -20.33
CA TRP A 61 7.45 9.74 -21.01
C TRP A 61 8.51 10.54 -20.25
N ALA A 62 8.45 10.54 -18.92
CA ALA A 62 9.52 11.11 -18.09
C ALA A 62 10.87 10.40 -18.30
N ILE A 63 10.92 9.15 -18.77
CA ILE A 63 12.17 8.50 -19.18
C ILE A 63 12.63 9.04 -20.55
N GLY A 64 11.70 9.24 -21.49
CA GLY A 64 12.01 9.64 -22.87
C GLY A 64 12.43 11.11 -23.06
N ASP A 65 11.92 12.02 -22.22
CA ASP A 65 12.15 13.46 -22.34
C ASP A 65 13.43 13.95 -21.64
N GLU A 66 14.13 13.08 -20.91
CA GLU A 66 15.27 13.46 -20.07
C GLU A 66 16.59 13.50 -20.84
N LEU A 67 17.29 14.64 -20.74
CA LEU A 67 18.52 14.94 -21.47
C LEU A 67 19.79 14.33 -20.85
N THR A 68 19.72 13.83 -19.61
CA THR A 68 20.88 13.33 -18.87
C THR A 68 20.68 11.90 -18.38
N GLU A 69 21.74 11.10 -18.48
CA GLU A 69 21.74 9.68 -18.12
C GLU A 69 21.37 9.45 -16.64
N ASP A 70 21.72 10.38 -15.75
CA ASP A 70 21.40 10.30 -14.32
C ASP A 70 19.89 10.43 -14.02
N LEU A 71 19.20 11.33 -14.72
CA LEU A 71 17.74 11.52 -14.60
C LEU A 71 16.99 10.36 -15.25
N TRP A 72 17.44 9.91 -16.42
CA TRP A 72 16.91 8.71 -17.09
C TRP A 72 16.94 7.47 -16.17
N ASN A 73 18.09 7.23 -15.53
CA ASN A 73 18.27 6.14 -14.58
C ASN A 73 17.40 6.28 -13.31
N SER A 74 16.94 7.50 -12.98
CA SER A 74 16.13 7.76 -11.78
C SER A 74 14.67 7.34 -11.93
N PHE A 75 14.16 7.23 -13.16
CA PHE A 75 12.79 6.81 -13.46
C PHE A 75 12.69 5.33 -13.87
N GLN A 76 13.82 4.62 -14.01
CA GLN A 76 13.86 3.21 -14.38
C GLN A 76 13.56 2.27 -13.19
N PHE A 77 12.34 2.34 -12.68
CA PHE A 77 11.91 1.52 -11.55
C PHE A 77 11.79 0.03 -11.95
N LYS A 78 12.42 -0.85 -11.16
CA LYS A 78 12.33 -2.32 -11.29
C LYS A 78 11.34 -2.93 -10.30
N HIS A 79 11.11 -2.25 -9.19
CA HIS A 79 10.21 -2.69 -8.13
C HIS A 79 9.29 -1.55 -7.70
N TYR A 80 8.08 -1.92 -7.30
CA TYR A 80 7.11 -0.98 -6.75
C TYR A 80 6.71 -1.42 -5.34
N ILE A 81 6.75 -0.49 -4.40
CA ILE A 81 6.12 -0.66 -3.09
C ILE A 81 4.75 -0.02 -3.18
N ILE A 82 3.70 -0.81 -2.96
CA ILE A 82 2.32 -0.34 -2.99
C ILE A 82 1.83 -0.18 -1.55
N LEU A 83 1.42 1.04 -1.20
CA LEU A 83 0.77 1.32 0.08
C LEU A 83 -0.74 1.44 -0.14
N SER A 84 -1.50 0.56 0.51
CA SER A 84 -2.95 0.61 0.51
C SER A 84 -3.56 0.30 1.88
N LYS A 85 -4.80 0.73 2.07
CA LYS A 85 -5.60 0.49 3.27
C LYS A 85 -6.47 -0.76 3.07
N ILE A 86 -6.30 -1.73 3.97
CA ILE A 86 -7.13 -2.93 4.05
C ILE A 86 -7.83 -2.99 5.41
N TYR A 87 -8.91 -3.76 5.47
CA TYR A 87 -9.61 -4.04 6.72
C TYR A 87 -9.53 -5.54 7.00
N LYS A 88 -9.33 -5.87 8.27
CA LYS A 88 -9.35 -7.26 8.74
C LYS A 88 -10.52 -7.42 9.69
N LEU A 89 -11.37 -8.40 9.41
CA LEU A 89 -12.44 -8.80 10.32
C LEU A 89 -11.81 -9.56 11.49
N LYS A 90 -11.86 -8.98 12.69
CA LYS A 90 -11.54 -9.72 13.91
C LYS A 90 -12.76 -10.54 14.29
N ASN A 91 -12.75 -11.83 14.00
CA ASN A 91 -13.77 -12.75 14.50
C ASN A 91 -13.69 -12.80 16.03
N ALA A 92 -14.65 -12.18 16.70
CA ALA A 92 -14.69 -12.06 18.16
C ALA A 92 -15.06 -13.38 18.89
N GLU A 93 -15.35 -14.47 18.17
CA GLU A 93 -15.99 -15.65 18.78
C GLU A 93 -15.23 -16.97 18.75
N GLN A 94 -13.96 -17.03 18.31
CA GLN A 94 -13.21 -18.30 18.34
C GLN A 94 -11.88 -18.21 19.10
N LYS A 95 -11.98 -17.91 20.40
CA LYS A 95 -11.07 -18.51 21.37
C LYS A 95 -11.41 -20.01 21.48
N ARG A 96 -10.80 -20.84 20.64
CA ARG A 96 -10.42 -22.25 20.89
C ARG A 96 -10.16 -22.96 19.55
N LYS A 97 -8.92 -22.93 19.08
CA LYS A 97 -8.08 -24.10 18.75
C LYS A 97 -6.85 -23.64 17.97
N LEU A 98 -5.71 -24.20 18.37
CA LEU A 98 -4.40 -24.10 17.73
C LEU A 98 -4.48 -24.45 16.23
N SER A 99 -4.10 -23.51 15.36
CA SER A 99 -3.41 -23.76 14.09
C SER A 99 -2.80 -22.46 13.57
N ASN A 100 -1.50 -22.53 13.24
CA ASN A 100 -0.64 -21.43 12.79
C ASN A 100 -0.94 -20.99 11.35
N ASP A 101 -2.16 -20.53 11.06
CA ASP A 101 -2.42 -19.76 9.85
C ASP A 101 -3.60 -18.85 10.09
N SER A 102 -3.33 -17.58 10.35
CA SER A 102 -4.33 -16.57 10.65
C SER A 102 -5.02 -16.16 9.35
N ASP A 103 -5.96 -16.99 8.90
CA ASP A 103 -6.89 -16.68 7.82
C ASP A 103 -7.95 -15.67 8.35
N GLU A 104 -7.47 -14.51 8.82
CA GLU A 104 -8.31 -13.34 9.04
C GLU A 104 -8.74 -12.84 7.67
N GLU A 105 -10.03 -12.96 7.35
CA GLU A 105 -10.57 -12.54 6.05
C GLU A 105 -10.24 -11.06 5.78
N ILE A 106 -9.36 -10.83 4.82
CA ILE A 106 -8.95 -9.48 4.40
C ILE A 106 -10.03 -8.92 3.48
N MET A 107 -10.68 -7.84 3.95
CA MET A 107 -11.60 -7.06 3.15
C MET A 107 -10.84 -5.95 2.42
N TYR A 108 -10.83 -6.05 1.09
CA TYR A 108 -10.27 -5.03 0.20
C TYR A 108 -11.35 -4.02 -0.16
N ILE A 109 -11.09 -2.73 0.10
CA ILE A 109 -11.98 -1.66 -0.39
C ILE A 109 -11.87 -1.54 -1.91
N LYS A 110 -10.64 -1.58 -2.43
CA LYS A 110 -10.37 -1.46 -3.87
C LYS A 110 -10.17 -2.85 -4.46
N PRO A 111 -10.86 -3.21 -5.54
CA PRO A 111 -10.70 -4.53 -6.16
C PRO A 111 -9.27 -4.77 -6.66
N ASP A 112 -8.57 -3.71 -7.06
CA ASP A 112 -7.19 -3.73 -7.55
C ASP A 112 -6.19 -4.14 -6.46
N ASP A 113 -6.41 -3.75 -5.20
CA ASP A 113 -5.54 -4.16 -4.10
C ASP A 113 -5.52 -5.68 -3.93
N LYS A 114 -6.65 -6.35 -4.19
CA LYS A 114 -6.74 -7.82 -4.19
C LYS A 114 -5.89 -8.42 -5.30
N ILE A 115 -5.83 -7.77 -6.46
CA ILE A 115 -4.99 -8.21 -7.59
C ILE A 115 -3.52 -8.02 -7.22
N PHE A 116 -3.14 -6.84 -6.73
CA PHE A 116 -1.77 -6.57 -6.32
C PHE A 116 -1.28 -7.50 -5.22
N HIS A 117 -2.11 -7.78 -4.20
CA HIS A 117 -1.73 -8.73 -3.15
C HIS A 117 -1.46 -10.12 -3.72
N LYS A 118 -2.28 -10.61 -4.67
CA LYS A 118 -2.05 -11.91 -5.33
C LYS A 118 -0.78 -11.97 -6.16
N LEU A 119 -0.37 -10.85 -6.76
CA LEU A 119 0.77 -10.77 -7.68
C LEU A 119 2.06 -10.29 -7.00
N CYS A 120 2.00 -9.83 -5.75
CA CYS A 120 3.17 -9.28 -5.07
C CYS A 120 4.19 -10.37 -4.72
N LEU A 121 5.47 -9.98 -4.68
CA LEU A 121 6.56 -10.85 -4.23
C LEU A 121 6.49 -11.12 -2.72
N TRP A 122 6.05 -10.12 -1.97
CA TRP A 122 5.86 -10.17 -0.53
C TRP A 122 4.88 -9.06 -0.11
N SER A 123 4.19 -9.30 0.98
CA SER A 123 3.24 -8.35 1.57
C SER A 123 3.27 -8.45 3.09
N PHE A 124 3.21 -7.32 3.77
CA PHE A 124 2.99 -7.26 5.20
C PHE A 124 1.91 -6.24 5.51
N HIS A 125 1.33 -6.35 6.70
CA HIS A 125 0.31 -5.44 7.19
C HIS A 125 0.71 -4.96 8.58
N PHE A 126 0.31 -3.73 8.91
CA PHE A 126 0.51 -3.19 10.25
C PHE A 126 -0.76 -2.45 10.69
N PRO A 127 -1.08 -2.45 11.99
CA PRO A 127 -2.26 -1.78 12.49
C PRO A 127 -2.15 -0.26 12.28
N LEU A 128 -3.22 0.32 11.74
CA LEU A 128 -3.41 1.77 11.65
C LEU A 128 -3.94 2.26 13.00
N GLN A 129 -3.25 3.22 13.62
CA GLN A 129 -3.78 3.96 14.76
C GLN A 129 -4.73 5.02 14.23
N THR A 130 -6.01 4.69 14.10
CA THR A 130 -7.04 5.69 13.82
C THR A 130 -7.55 6.28 15.13
N GLN A 131 -7.40 7.59 15.33
CA GLN A 131 -8.23 8.30 16.30
C GLN A 131 -9.68 8.11 15.87
N GLN A 132 -10.51 7.52 16.73
CA GLN A 132 -11.96 7.56 16.52
C GLN A 132 -12.37 9.03 16.50
N VAL A 133 -12.73 9.56 15.34
CA VAL A 133 -13.47 10.81 15.27
C VAL A 133 -14.86 10.48 15.79
N ALA A 134 -15.15 10.91 17.02
CA ALA A 134 -16.49 10.81 17.59
C ALA A 134 -17.48 11.48 16.63
N PRO A 135 -18.65 10.88 16.35
CA PRO A 135 -19.71 11.58 15.64
C PRO A 135 -20.03 12.85 16.42
N ARG A 136 -19.85 14.02 15.80
CA ARG A 136 -20.43 15.25 16.35
C ARG A 136 -21.93 15.09 16.19
N GLU A 137 -22.61 14.68 17.25
CA GLU A 137 -24.04 14.82 17.36
C GLU A 137 -24.36 16.30 17.11
N ALA A 138 -25.07 16.57 16.02
CA ALA A 138 -25.65 17.87 15.79
C ALA A 138 -26.73 18.06 16.86
N SER A 139 -26.40 18.79 17.92
CA SER A 139 -27.39 19.38 18.80
C SER A 139 -28.19 20.38 17.97
N LEU A 140 -29.26 19.89 17.37
CA LEU A 140 -30.45 20.68 17.04
C LEU A 140 -31.06 21.11 18.37
N ASP A 141 -30.54 22.19 18.95
CA ASP A 141 -31.29 22.94 19.94
C ASP A 141 -32.23 23.88 19.18
N ASP A 142 -33.46 23.39 19.08
CA ASP A 142 -34.67 24.11 18.75
C ASP A 142 -35.07 24.91 20.00
N SER A 143 -34.93 26.25 19.98
CA SER A 143 -35.68 27.23 20.80
C SER A 143 -35.32 28.68 20.42
#